data_AF-A0A8B6F5D7-F1
#
_entry.id   AF-A0A8B6F5D7-F1
#
_cell.length_a   1.000
_cell.length_b   1.000
_cell.length_c   1.000
_cell.angle_alpha   90.00
_cell.angle_beta   90.00
_cell.angle_gamma   90.00
#
_symmetry.space_group_name_H-M   'P 1'
#
loop_
_entity.id
_entity.type
_entity.pdbx_description
1 polymer ?
#
loop_
_entity_poly.entity_id
_entity_poly.type
_entity_poly.pdbx_seq_one_letter_code
_entity_poly.pdbx_strand_id
1 'polypeptide(L)'
;MICVVQKKLVKKGKLPRVSCVELKSSFVSKRRVFDREVQKAKRKYWYTLQQELLLESKTDQQTFWKKIGKIGIASERKTLIPMEVVDANGNVSSNVDDVLLKWKSDYADLLNQTGNQVTTDRNIPVDHSPAVLTESDFLLTEEISFEEVFNV
;
A
#
# COMPACT_ATOMS: atom_id res chain seq x y z
N MET A 1 25.36 25.37 -7.24
CA MET A 1 25.98 26.35 -8.16
C MET A 1 26.71 25.59 -9.27
N ILE A 2 26.04 25.05 -10.30
CA ILE A 2 26.70 24.65 -11.56
C ILE A 2 25.66 24.70 -12.71
N CYS A 3 25.67 25.79 -13.48
CA CYS A 3 25.17 25.82 -14.86
C CYS A 3 26.36 26.24 -15.71
N VAL A 4 27.19 25.27 -16.10
CA VAL A 4 28.27 25.49 -17.07
C VAL A 4 27.97 24.55 -18.22
N VAL A 5 27.56 25.11 -19.36
CA VAL A 5 28.11 24.84 -20.69
C VAL A 5 27.50 25.89 -21.63
N GLN A 6 28.36 26.65 -22.30
CA GLN A 6 27.96 27.52 -23.40
C GLN A 6 28.89 27.28 -24.60
N LYS A 7 28.28 27.35 -25.78
CA LYS A 7 28.82 27.61 -27.13
C LYS A 7 29.16 26.39 -28.01
N LYS A 8 28.25 26.13 -28.95
CA LYS A 8 28.55 26.09 -30.39
C LYS A 8 27.40 26.70 -31.19
N LEU A 9 27.77 27.49 -32.20
CA LEU A 9 26.92 28.38 -33.00
C LEU A 9 25.90 27.65 -33.88
N VAL A 10 24.63 28.03 -33.78
CA VAL A 10 23.62 27.89 -34.85
C VAL A 10 22.90 29.22 -35.01
N LYS A 11 22.91 29.77 -36.23
CA LYS A 11 22.25 31.02 -36.61
C LYS A 11 20.72 30.83 -36.67
N LYS A 12 20.02 31.80 -36.06
CA LYS A 12 18.62 32.21 -36.26
C LYS A 12 17.52 31.30 -35.71
N GLY A 13 17.36 31.44 -34.40
CA GLY A 13 16.11 31.31 -33.66
C GLY A 13 16.42 31.68 -32.21
N LYS A 14 16.41 32.98 -31.86
CA LYS A 14 16.63 33.42 -30.48
C LYS A 14 15.44 32.92 -29.65
N LEU A 15 15.56 31.73 -29.05
CA LEU A 15 14.62 31.29 -28.02
C LEU A 15 14.70 32.30 -26.86
N PRO A 16 13.55 32.75 -26.32
CA PRO A 16 13.55 33.65 -25.18
C PRO A 16 14.32 33.00 -24.03
N ARG A 17 15.20 33.77 -23.40
CA ARG A 17 16.01 33.30 -22.26
C ARG A 17 15.09 33.18 -21.05
N VAL A 18 14.36 32.07 -20.95
CA VAL A 18 13.50 31.76 -19.81
C VAL A 18 14.36 31.59 -18.57
N SER A 19 13.99 32.28 -17.50
CA SER A 19 14.69 32.18 -16.22
C SER A 19 14.50 30.78 -15.61
N CYS A 20 15.47 30.34 -14.80
CA CYS A 20 15.38 29.06 -14.08
C CYS A 20 14.11 28.99 -13.20
N VAL A 21 13.67 30.13 -12.67
CA VAL A 21 12.45 30.25 -11.85
C VAL A 21 11.20 29.98 -12.68
N GLU A 22 11.08 30.55 -13.87
CA GLU A 22 9.95 30.33 -14.77
C GLU A 22 9.88 28.88 -15.27
N LEU A 23 11.02 28.27 -15.59
CA LEU A 23 11.08 26.85 -15.98
C LEU A 23 10.63 25.93 -14.84
N LYS A 24 11.10 26.20 -13.62
CA LYS A 24 10.69 25.44 -12.43
C LYS A 24 9.20 25.59 -12.14
N SER A 25 8.67 26.82 -12.23
CA SER A 25 7.25 27.09 -12.07
C SER A 25 6.41 26.33 -13.11
N SER A 26 6.80 26.39 -14.39
CA SER A 26 6.14 25.67 -15.48
C SER A 26 6.14 24.16 -15.24
N PHE A 27 7.27 23.59 -14.83
CA PHE A 27 7.39 22.18 -14.50
C PHE A 27 6.47 21.77 -13.35
N VAL A 28 6.48 22.51 -12.24
CA VAL A 28 5.63 22.21 -11.07
C VAL A 28 4.16 22.26 -11.44
N SER A 29 3.73 23.28 -12.19
CA SER A 29 2.34 23.40 -12.64
C SER A 29 1.92 22.23 -13.55
N LYS A 30 2.74 21.87 -14.53
CA LYS A 30 2.47 20.72 -15.41
C LYS A 30 2.45 19.40 -14.65
N ARG A 31 3.36 19.20 -13.71
CA ARG A 31 3.39 18.03 -12.84
C ARG A 31 2.12 17.93 -11.99
N ARG A 32 1.67 19.03 -11.40
CA ARG A 32 0.41 19.05 -10.62
C ARG A 32 -0.79 18.64 -11.45
N VAL A 33 -0.89 19.15 -12.69
CA VAL A 33 -1.96 18.76 -13.61
C VAL A 33 -1.88 17.28 -13.95
N PHE A 34 -0.69 16.79 -14.31
CA PHE A 34 -0.46 15.38 -14.58
C PHE A 34 -0.85 14.48 -13.40
N ASP A 35 -0.37 14.81 -12.19
CA ASP A 35 -0.65 14.05 -10.97
C ASP A 35 -2.17 14.04 -10.69
N ARG A 36 -2.86 15.17 -10.90
CA ARG A 36 -4.32 15.25 -10.77
C ARG A 36 -5.03 14.34 -11.76
N GLU A 37 -4.64 14.35 -13.04
CA GLU A 37 -5.24 13.49 -14.06
C GLU A 37 -4.97 12.00 -13.80
N VAL A 38 -3.77 11.65 -13.33
CA VAL A 38 -3.45 10.29 -12.90
C VAL A 38 -4.35 9.85 -11.76
N GLN A 39 -4.55 10.71 -10.75
CA GLN A 39 -5.44 10.37 -9.63
C GLN A 39 -6.91 10.26 -10.07
N LYS A 40 -7.35 11.11 -10.98
CA LYS A 40 -8.69 11.04 -11.59
C LYS A 40 -8.87 9.72 -12.35
N ALA A 41 -7.91 9.34 -13.18
CA ALA A 41 -7.93 8.08 -13.92
C ALA A 41 -7.92 6.86 -12.98
N LYS A 42 -7.12 6.90 -11.91
CA LYS A 42 -7.10 5.85 -10.88
C LYS A 42 -8.47 5.70 -10.21
N ARG A 43 -9.06 6.80 -9.72
CA ARG A 43 -10.40 6.77 -9.09
C ARG A 43 -11.45 6.21 -10.06
N LYS A 44 -11.42 6.65 -11.32
CA LYS A 44 -12.33 6.15 -12.36
C LYS A 44 -12.17 4.65 -12.55
N TYR A 45 -10.94 4.15 -12.66
CA TYR A 45 -10.65 2.72 -12.81
C TYR A 45 -11.17 1.89 -11.63
N TRP A 46 -10.91 2.34 -10.39
CA TRP A 46 -11.40 1.64 -9.19
C TRP A 46 -12.92 1.62 -9.12
N TYR A 47 -13.57 2.74 -9.45
CA TYR A 47 -15.02 2.81 -9.51
C TYR A 47 -15.60 1.86 -10.56
N THR A 48 -15.07 1.85 -11.79
CA THR A 48 -15.54 0.93 -12.84
C THR A 48 -15.34 -0.53 -12.44
N LEU A 49 -14.18 -0.86 -11.87
CA LEU A 49 -13.88 -2.22 -11.41
C LEU A 49 -14.85 -2.65 -10.29
N GLN A 50 -15.17 -1.76 -9.36
CA GLN A 50 -16.15 -2.02 -8.31
C GLN A 50 -17.53 -2.31 -8.89
N GLN A 51 -17.99 -1.52 -9.88
CA GLN A 51 -19.27 -1.74 -10.53
C GLN A 51 -19.33 -3.08 -11.29
N GLU A 52 -18.25 -3.43 -12.00
CA GLU A 52 -18.12 -4.74 -12.66
C GLU A 52 -18.23 -5.89 -11.65
N LEU A 53 -17.52 -5.80 -10.53
CA LEU A 53 -17.56 -6.81 -9.47
C LEU A 53 -18.93 -6.91 -8.80
N LEU A 54 -19.61 -5.77 -8.58
CA LEU A 54 -20.98 -5.76 -8.04
C LEU A 54 -21.96 -6.43 -8.99
N LEU A 55 -21.82 -6.21 -10.30
CA LEU A 55 -22.65 -6.90 -11.30
C LEU A 55 -22.37 -8.41 -11.30
N GLU A 56 -21.09 -8.79 -11.31
CA GLU A 56 -20.67 -10.20 -11.29
C GLU A 56 -21.09 -10.94 -10.01
N SER A 57 -21.10 -10.26 -8.86
CA SER A 57 -21.61 -10.86 -7.62
C SER A 57 -23.08 -11.29 -7.70
N LYS A 58 -23.87 -10.65 -8.58
CA LYS A 58 -25.29 -10.93 -8.78
C LYS A 58 -25.54 -11.97 -9.86
N THR A 59 -24.62 -12.12 -10.83
CA THR A 59 -24.80 -13.00 -11.99
C THR A 59 -24.01 -14.29 -11.91
N ASP A 60 -22.75 -14.25 -11.44
CA ASP A 60 -21.86 -15.39 -11.33
C ASP A 60 -20.91 -15.25 -10.12
N GLN A 61 -21.36 -15.83 -9.01
CA GLN A 61 -20.65 -15.78 -7.74
C GLN A 61 -19.29 -16.51 -7.78
N GLN A 62 -19.13 -17.53 -8.65
CA GLN A 62 -17.87 -18.26 -8.76
C GLN A 62 -16.79 -17.40 -9.41
N THR A 63 -17.15 -16.67 -10.48
CA THR A 63 -16.24 -15.75 -11.15
C THR A 63 -15.90 -14.54 -10.29
N PHE A 64 -16.89 -14.01 -9.54
CA PHE A 64 -16.68 -12.94 -8.57
C PHE A 64 -15.56 -13.29 -7.55
N TRP A 65 -15.67 -14.43 -6.87
CA TRP A 65 -14.68 -14.83 -5.87
C TRP A 65 -13.29 -15.11 -6.49
N LYS A 66 -13.22 -15.63 -7.71
CA LYS A 66 -11.96 -15.79 -8.44
C LYS A 66 -11.28 -14.45 -8.73
N LYS A 67 -12.05 -13.41 -9.11
CA LYS A 67 -11.49 -12.07 -9.36
C LYS A 67 -11.07 -11.38 -8.07
N ILE A 68 -11.90 -11.44 -7.03
CA ILE A 68 -11.54 -10.92 -5.69
C ILE A 68 -10.25 -11.55 -5.17
N GLY A 69 -10.09 -12.87 -5.34
CA GLY A 69 -8.86 -13.58 -4.97
C GLY A 69 -7.61 -13.08 -5.71
N LYS A 70 -7.75 -12.64 -6.97
CA LYS A 70 -6.64 -12.06 -7.76
C LYS A 70 -6.32 -10.61 -7.36
N ILE A 71 -7.30 -9.85 -6.90
CA ILE A 71 -7.11 -8.45 -6.46
C ILE A 71 -6.44 -8.39 -5.09
N GLY A 72 -6.67 -9.39 -4.24
CA GLY A 72 -6.10 -9.47 -2.90
C GLY A 72 -4.63 -9.92 -2.84
N ILE A 73 -4.09 -9.88 -1.62
CA ILE A 73 -2.73 -10.29 -1.24
C ILE A 73 -2.39 -11.73 -1.68
N ALA A 74 -3.38 -12.55 -2.02
CA ALA A 74 -3.17 -13.93 -2.45
C ALA A 74 -2.28 -14.07 -3.68
N SER A 75 -2.25 -13.08 -4.59
CA SER A 75 -1.34 -13.09 -5.74
C SER A 75 0.14 -12.92 -5.34
N GLU A 76 0.42 -12.26 -4.21
CA GLU A 76 1.78 -11.97 -3.74
C GLU A 76 2.25 -12.91 -2.62
N ARG A 77 1.36 -13.76 -2.10
CA ARG A 77 1.75 -14.78 -1.13
C ARG A 77 2.70 -15.75 -1.80
N LYS A 78 3.95 -15.77 -1.34
CA LYS A 78 4.86 -16.89 -1.58
C LYS A 78 4.15 -18.13 -1.04
N THR A 79 3.72 -19.02 -1.93
CA THR A 79 3.08 -20.29 -1.58
C THR A 79 4.08 -21.30 -1.01
N LEU A 80 5.38 -20.99 -1.11
CA LEU A 80 6.45 -21.81 -0.58
C LEU A 80 6.66 -21.47 0.89
N ILE A 81 6.36 -22.45 1.75
CA ILE A 81 6.73 -22.38 3.15
C ILE A 81 8.27 -22.41 3.21
N PRO A 82 8.94 -21.48 3.92
CA PRO A 82 10.40 -21.50 4.04
C PRO A 82 10.85 -22.84 4.62
N MET A 83 11.70 -23.59 3.94
CA MET A 83 12.22 -24.88 4.44
C MET A 83 13.63 -24.72 5.01
N GLU A 84 13.89 -23.57 5.63
CA GLU A 84 15.17 -23.23 6.25
C GLU A 84 14.89 -22.68 7.65
N VAL A 85 15.59 -23.21 8.64
CA VAL A 85 15.52 -22.72 10.03
C VAL A 85 16.92 -22.42 10.54
N VAL A 86 16.98 -21.46 11.46
CA VAL A 86 18.23 -21.10 12.14
C VAL A 86 18.23 -21.78 13.50
N ASP A 87 19.26 -22.58 13.75
CA ASP A 87 19.48 -23.25 15.03
C ASP A 87 19.95 -22.25 16.10
N ALA A 88 19.91 -22.66 17.36
CA ALA A 88 20.39 -21.83 18.49
C ALA A 88 21.87 -21.39 18.35
N ASN A 89 22.66 -22.11 17.55
CA ASN A 89 24.06 -21.80 17.27
C ASN A 89 24.25 -20.85 16.07
N GLY A 90 23.17 -20.36 15.45
CA GLY A 90 23.21 -19.47 14.30
C GLY A 90 23.47 -20.17 12.96
N ASN A 91 23.48 -21.51 12.92
CA ASN A 91 23.61 -22.28 11.69
C ASN A 91 22.25 -22.43 10.99
N VAL A 92 22.25 -22.43 9.66
CA VAL A 92 21.04 -22.66 8.85
C VAL A 92 20.94 -24.14 8.53
N SER A 93 19.85 -24.80 8.96
CA SER A 93 19.50 -26.15 8.53
C SER A 93 18.36 -26.10 7.50
N SER A 94 18.54 -26.85 6.41
CA SER A 94 17.51 -27.09 5.38
C SER A 94 16.94 -28.51 5.44
N ASN A 95 17.30 -29.28 6.48
CA ASN A 95 16.78 -30.63 6.67
C ASN A 95 15.31 -30.56 7.15
N VAL A 96 14.44 -31.34 6.53
CA VAL A 96 13.00 -31.37 6.81
C VAL A 96 12.72 -31.69 8.28
N ASP A 97 13.44 -32.65 8.85
CA ASP A 97 13.20 -33.09 10.23
C ASP A 97 13.56 -31.98 11.23
N ASP A 98 14.69 -31.29 11.00
CA ASP A 98 15.16 -30.19 11.85
C ASP A 98 14.20 -28.99 11.76
N VAL A 99 13.74 -28.65 10.55
CA VAL A 99 12.78 -27.57 10.30
C VAL A 99 11.47 -27.82 11.04
N LEU A 100 10.91 -29.03 10.89
CA LEU A 100 9.64 -29.38 11.53
C LEU A 100 9.76 -29.43 13.06
N LEU A 101 10.87 -29.95 13.57
CA LEU A 101 11.12 -29.99 15.01
C LEU A 101 11.23 -28.58 15.60
N LYS A 102 11.98 -27.69 14.93
CA LYS A 102 12.13 -26.30 15.35
C LYS A 102 10.79 -25.57 15.37
N TRP A 103 9.99 -25.71 14.31
CA TRP A 103 8.66 -25.10 14.27
C TRP A 103 7.74 -25.63 15.35
N LYS A 104 7.74 -26.96 15.56
CA LYS A 104 6.94 -27.55 16.63
C LYS A 104 7.30 -26.97 17.99
N SER A 105 8.59 -26.76 18.27
CA SER A 105 9.06 -26.11 19.49
C SER A 105 8.59 -24.66 19.58
N ASP A 106 8.84 -23.87 18.53
CA ASP A 106 8.51 -22.43 18.52
C ASP A 106 7.00 -22.19 18.66
N TYR A 107 6.18 -23.00 18.00
CA TYR A 107 4.72 -22.93 18.15
C TYR A 107 4.23 -23.42 19.50
N ALA A 108 4.88 -24.44 20.08
CA ALA A 108 4.56 -24.88 21.44
C ALA A 108 4.86 -23.78 22.46
N ASP A 109 5.95 -23.03 22.28
CA ASP A 109 6.31 -21.89 23.14
C ASP A 109 5.32 -20.73 23.00
N LEU A 110 4.81 -20.47 21.79
CA LEU A 110 3.79 -19.45 21.56
C LEU A 110 2.44 -19.80 22.21
N LEU A 111 2.05 -21.07 22.16
CA LEU A 111 0.73 -21.52 22.63
C LEU A 111 0.70 -21.87 24.12
N ASN A 112 1.85 -22.27 24.70
CA ASN A 112 1.95 -22.70 26.09
C ASN A 112 2.67 -21.66 26.97
N GLN A 113 2.51 -20.36 26.67
CA GLN A 113 2.97 -19.27 27.54
C GLN A 113 2.24 -19.32 28.89
N THR A 114 2.67 -20.22 29.75
CA THR A 114 2.24 -20.35 31.12
C THR A 114 3.06 -19.35 31.93
N GLY A 115 2.57 -18.12 31.98
CA GLY A 115 2.79 -17.15 33.04
C GLY A 115 4.24 -16.97 33.53
N ASN A 116 5.11 -16.40 32.69
CA ASN A 116 6.29 -15.70 33.19
C ASN A 116 6.24 -14.24 32.74
N GLN A 117 5.79 -13.40 33.69
CA GLN A 117 6.02 -11.97 33.87
C GLN A 117 6.84 -11.31 32.75
N VAL A 118 6.15 -10.72 31.77
CA VAL A 118 6.71 -9.53 31.11
C VAL A 118 6.61 -8.43 32.15
N THR A 119 7.74 -8.08 32.78
CA THR A 119 7.89 -6.78 33.42
C THR A 119 7.78 -5.72 32.32
N THR A 120 6.55 -5.28 32.06
CA THR A 120 6.30 -4.05 31.32
C THR A 120 6.71 -2.88 32.22
N ASP A 121 7.99 -2.55 32.24
CA ASP A 121 8.46 -1.20 32.58
C ASP A 121 8.07 -0.24 31.44
N ARG A 122 6.76 -0.02 31.30
CA ARG A 122 6.16 1.13 30.63
C ARG A 122 4.87 1.45 31.36
N ASN A 123 5.00 2.30 32.38
CA ASN A 123 3.88 3.04 32.95
C ASN A 123 3.17 3.84 31.84
N ILE A 124 2.11 3.26 31.28
CA ILE A 124 1.05 3.99 30.61
C ILE A 124 -0.24 3.52 31.29
N PRO A 125 -0.94 4.39 32.03
CA PRO A 125 -2.26 4.05 32.55
C PRO A 125 -3.20 3.89 31.36
N VAL A 126 -3.60 2.65 31.06
CA VAL A 126 -4.69 2.38 30.12
C VAL A 126 -5.97 2.41 30.93
N ASP A 127 -6.68 3.52 30.82
CA ASP A 127 -8.04 3.67 31.33
C ASP A 127 -8.96 2.70 30.56
N HIS A 128 -9.45 1.68 31.25
CA HIS A 128 -10.47 0.78 30.72
C HIS A 128 -11.85 1.40 30.92
N SER A 129 -12.17 2.38 30.08
CA SER A 129 -13.55 2.81 29.88
C SER A 129 -14.15 2.05 28.69
N PRO A 130 -15.32 1.39 28.83
CA PRO A 130 -15.94 0.69 27.72
C PRO A 130 -16.51 1.72 26.74
N ALA A 131 -15.75 2.05 25.70
CA ALA A 131 -16.24 2.88 24.62
C ALA A 131 -17.39 2.16 23.91
N VAL A 132 -18.60 2.67 24.14
CA VAL A 132 -19.78 2.34 23.36
C VAL A 132 -19.47 2.65 21.90
N LEU A 133 -19.39 1.61 21.07
CA LEU A 133 -19.26 1.75 19.62
C LEU A 133 -20.53 2.44 19.10
N THR A 134 -20.42 3.73 18.78
CA THR A 134 -21.46 4.45 18.05
C THR A 134 -21.33 4.12 16.56
N GLU A 135 -22.46 3.94 15.87
CA GLU A 135 -22.58 3.61 14.43
C GLU A 135 -21.83 4.56 13.47
N SER A 136 -21.20 5.62 13.98
CA SER A 136 -20.40 6.58 13.24
C SER A 136 -19.01 6.07 12.82
N ASP A 137 -18.54 4.93 13.31
CA ASP A 137 -17.23 4.36 12.93
C ASP A 137 -17.25 3.57 11.62
N PHE A 138 -18.39 3.54 10.92
CA PHE A 138 -18.50 2.97 9.59
C PHE A 138 -17.89 3.91 8.54
N LEU A 139 -16.56 3.82 8.38
CA LEU A 139 -15.73 4.52 7.38
C LEU A 139 -16.02 4.14 5.91
N LEU A 140 -17.25 3.72 5.57
CA LEU A 140 -17.60 3.20 4.24
C LEU A 140 -18.94 3.74 3.68
N THR A 141 -19.52 4.79 4.26
CA THR A 141 -20.79 5.38 3.79
C THR A 141 -20.64 6.63 2.93
N GLU A 142 -19.43 7.15 2.69
CA GLU A 142 -19.28 8.21 1.69
C GLU A 142 -19.40 7.61 0.28
N GLU A 143 -20.58 7.77 -0.32
CA GLU A 143 -20.74 7.67 -1.77
C GLU A 143 -19.74 8.61 -2.42
N ILE A 144 -18.89 8.07 -3.31
CA ILE A 144 -18.00 8.89 -4.14
C ILE A 144 -18.89 9.63 -5.14
N SER A 145 -19.40 10.81 -4.76
CA SER A 145 -20.20 11.65 -5.65
C SER A 145 -19.33 12.25 -6.75
N PHE A 146 -19.90 12.36 -7.95
CA PHE A 146 -19.23 12.82 -9.17
C PHE A 146 -19.63 14.26 -9.57
N GLU A 147 -20.45 14.97 -8.80
CA GLU A 147 -20.83 16.34 -9.14
C GLU A 147 -19.71 17.36 -8.81
N GLU A 148 -18.91 17.75 -9.81
CA GLU A 148 -18.16 19.01 -9.78
C GLU A 148 -19.11 20.17 -10.12
N VAL A 149 -19.43 21.00 -9.12
CA VAL A 149 -20.06 22.31 -9.32
C VAL A 149 -19.06 23.23 -10.02
N PHE A 150 -19.36 23.60 -11.26
CA PHE A 150 -18.64 24.62 -12.00
C PHE A 150 -19.01 26.00 -11.46
N ASN A 151 -18.09 26.65 -10.74
CA ASN A 151 -18.10 28.11 -10.63
C ASN A 151 -17.20 28.67 -11.73
N VAL A 152 -17.85 29.23 -12.75
CA VAL A 152 -17.25 30.07 -13.79
C VAL A 152 -16.85 31.41 -13.21
#